data_AF-A0A3G2JCC5-F1
#
_entry.id   AF-A0A3G2JCC5-F1
#
_cell.length_a   1.000
_cell.length_b   1.000
_cell.length_c   1.000
_cell.angle_alpha   90.00
_cell.angle_beta   90.00
_cell.angle_gamma   90.00
#
_symmetry.space_group_name_H-M   'P 1'
#
loop_
_entity.id
_entity.type
_entity.pdbx_description
1 polymer ?
#
loop_
_entity_poly.entity_id
_entity_poly.type
_entity_poly.pdbx_seq_one_letter_code
_entity_poly.pdbx_strand_id
1 'polypeptide(L)'
;MQSKQATPTRTVILGVAASDSHAVANHLIAYALRGAGFDVVNLGTCTPVEEFAQACAAHPDAEAVIIGSLNGHIHEDLRGLAETKRSGKINCPVVVGGNLSVGSHKDGSAYERLHALGVDHILSDPDGLPALLDGLRATRDGATASLRTAS
;
A
#
# COMPACT_ATOMS: atom_id res chain seq x y z
N MET A 1 17.98 1.91 33.83
CA MET A 1 18.14 1.25 32.51
C MET A 1 16.86 1.51 31.73
N GLN A 2 16.78 2.62 30.99
CA GLN A 2 15.64 2.87 30.10
C GLN A 2 15.75 1.92 28.91
N SER A 3 14.86 0.95 28.84
CA SER A 3 14.61 0.15 27.64
C SER A 3 14.30 1.13 26.52
N LYS A 4 15.26 1.37 25.63
CA LYS A 4 15.05 2.11 24.38
C LYS A 4 14.11 1.24 23.56
N GLN A 5 12.81 1.44 23.72
CA GLN A 5 11.79 0.87 22.85
C GLN A 5 12.22 1.27 21.43
N ALA A 6 12.72 0.31 20.66
CA ALA A 6 13.01 0.54 19.25
C ALA A 6 11.65 0.81 18.62
N THR A 7 11.35 2.07 18.34
CA THR A 7 10.15 2.43 17.60
C THR A 7 10.21 1.62 16.30
N PRO A 8 9.23 0.74 16.03
CA PRO A 8 9.29 -0.08 14.83
C PRO A 8 9.39 0.84 13.62
N THR A 9 10.37 0.56 12.77
CA THR A 9 10.58 1.31 11.53
C THR A 9 9.27 1.29 10.76
N ARG A 10 8.75 2.48 10.42
CA ARG A 10 7.48 2.61 9.71
C ARG A 10 7.69 2.31 8.23
N THR A 11 7.91 1.05 7.92
CA THR A 11 8.26 0.62 6.57
C THR A 11 7.00 0.55 5.71
N VAL A 12 7.06 1.14 4.53
CA VAL A 12 6.00 1.10 3.52
C VAL A 12 6.59 0.70 2.18
N ILE A 13 5.91 -0.20 1.49
CA ILE A 13 6.34 -0.66 0.18
C ILE A 13 5.60 0.20 -0.85
N LEU A 14 6.34 0.86 -1.72
CA LEU A 14 5.79 1.74 -2.76
C LEU A 14 6.20 1.20 -4.12
N GLY A 15 5.26 1.14 -5.05
CA GLY A 15 5.54 0.83 -6.45
C GLY A 15 4.48 1.40 -7.37
N VAL A 16 4.78 1.38 -8.66
CA VAL A 16 3.84 1.77 -9.71
C VAL A 16 3.46 0.54 -10.52
N ALA A 17 2.19 0.43 -10.89
CA ALA A 17 1.65 -0.70 -11.64
C ALA A 17 2.42 -0.98 -12.94
N ALA A 18 2.39 -2.24 -13.37
CA ALA A 18 3.16 -2.77 -14.50
C ALA A 18 3.04 -1.92 -15.78
N SER A 19 1.84 -1.40 -16.06
CA SER A 19 1.55 -0.64 -17.27
C SER A 19 1.96 0.84 -17.23
N ASP A 20 2.63 1.32 -16.17
CA ASP A 20 2.85 2.74 -15.94
C ASP A 20 4.33 3.07 -15.65
N SER A 21 4.91 3.90 -16.54
CA SER A 21 6.31 4.35 -16.49
C SER A 21 6.51 5.70 -15.78
N HIS A 22 5.47 6.25 -15.15
CA HIS A 22 5.56 7.55 -14.49
C HIS A 22 6.32 7.46 -13.16
N ALA A 23 7.64 7.55 -13.23
CA ALA A 23 8.51 7.53 -12.06
C ALA A 23 8.44 8.82 -11.22
N VAL A 24 8.04 9.96 -11.80
CA VAL A 24 8.08 11.26 -11.11
C VAL A 24 7.14 11.30 -9.92
N ALA A 25 5.86 10.92 -10.10
CA ALA A 25 4.89 10.89 -9.02
C ALA A 25 5.31 9.91 -7.92
N ASN A 26 5.83 8.75 -8.32
CA ASN A 26 6.35 7.75 -7.40
C ASN A 26 7.50 8.28 -6.53
N HIS A 27 8.46 8.98 -7.13
CA HIS A 27 9.57 9.58 -6.40
C HIS A 27 9.12 10.72 -5.48
N LEU A 28 8.13 11.53 -5.90
CA LEU A 28 7.57 12.60 -5.05
C LEU A 28 6.86 12.02 -3.82
N ILE A 29 6.05 10.97 -4.00
CA ILE A 29 5.37 10.28 -2.88
C ILE A 29 6.40 9.66 -1.95
N ALA A 30 7.41 8.96 -2.50
CA ALA A 30 8.50 8.40 -1.70
C ALA A 30 9.23 9.47 -0.90
N TYR A 31 9.50 10.63 -1.51
CA TYR A 31 10.15 11.76 -0.84
C TYR A 31 9.29 12.34 0.27
N ALA A 32 8.00 12.57 0.03
CA ALA A 32 7.06 13.08 1.03
C ALA A 32 6.95 12.13 2.24
N LEU A 33 6.79 10.83 1.98
CA LEU A 33 6.73 9.80 3.03
C LEU A 33 8.03 9.71 3.83
N ARG A 34 9.19 9.75 3.16
CA ARG A 34 10.49 9.80 3.85
C ARG A 34 10.63 11.07 4.69
N GLY A 35 10.15 12.21 4.19
CA GLY A 35 10.09 13.47 4.93
C GLY A 35 9.20 13.40 6.17
N ALA A 36 8.14 12.60 6.12
CA ALA A 36 7.26 12.30 7.26
C ALA A 36 7.83 11.22 8.22
N GLY A 37 9.03 10.70 7.96
CA GLY A 37 9.70 9.71 8.83
C GLY A 37 9.36 8.24 8.53
N PHE A 38 8.75 7.95 7.38
CA PHE A 38 8.52 6.57 6.93
C PHE A 38 9.74 6.01 6.19
N ASP A 39 9.95 4.71 6.32
CA ASP A 39 10.95 3.98 5.57
C ASP A 39 10.33 3.43 4.28
N VAL A 40 10.62 4.07 3.16
CA VAL A 40 9.97 3.77 1.88
C VAL A 40 10.83 2.82 1.05
N VAL A 41 10.36 1.58 0.92
CA VAL A 41 10.89 0.57 0.01
C VAL A 41 10.25 0.79 -1.35
N ASN A 42 10.91 1.56 -2.20
CA ASN A 42 10.43 1.89 -3.53
C ASN A 42 10.89 0.84 -4.56
N LEU A 43 9.95 0.04 -5.08
CA LEU A 43 10.18 -0.97 -6.12
C LEU A 43 10.30 -0.36 -7.53
N GLY A 44 9.96 0.93 -7.67
CA GLY A 44 10.07 1.66 -8.92
C GLY A 44 8.80 1.60 -9.75
N THR A 45 9.00 1.57 -11.08
CA THR A 45 7.92 1.54 -12.07
C THR A 45 7.83 0.17 -12.73
N CYS A 46 6.65 -0.11 -13.30
CA CYS A 46 6.38 -1.37 -13.97
C CYS A 46 6.49 -2.60 -13.04
N THR A 47 6.10 -2.46 -11.78
CA THR A 47 6.24 -3.50 -10.75
C THR A 47 5.06 -4.49 -10.80
N PRO A 48 5.29 -5.80 -11.03
CA PRO A 48 4.25 -6.81 -10.98
C PRO A 48 3.89 -7.19 -9.53
N VAL A 49 2.70 -7.77 -9.33
CA VAL A 49 2.21 -8.24 -8.02
C VAL A 49 3.20 -9.19 -7.33
N GLU A 50 3.93 -10.01 -8.10
CA GLU A 50 4.92 -10.93 -7.54
C GLU A 50 6.10 -10.20 -6.87
N GLU A 51 6.51 -9.06 -7.41
CA GLU A 51 7.57 -8.25 -6.83
C GLU A 51 7.10 -7.56 -5.54
N PHE A 52 5.85 -7.10 -5.49
CA PHE A 52 5.23 -6.64 -4.24
C PHE A 52 5.18 -7.76 -3.18
N ALA A 53 4.87 -8.98 -3.59
CA ALA A 53 4.87 -10.15 -2.70
C ALA A 53 6.26 -10.47 -2.16
N GLN A 54 7.29 -10.41 -3.01
CA GLN A 54 8.69 -10.57 -2.60
C GLN A 54 9.13 -9.47 -1.64
N ALA A 55 8.74 -8.22 -1.91
CA ALA A 55 9.02 -7.09 -1.02
C ALA A 55 8.33 -7.26 0.34
N CYS A 56 7.08 -7.73 0.36
CA CYS A 56 6.39 -8.06 1.62
C CYS A 56 7.07 -9.20 2.37
N ALA A 57 7.60 -10.20 1.67
CA ALA A 57 8.36 -11.28 2.29
C ALA A 57 9.71 -10.81 2.85
N ALA A 58 10.38 -9.86 2.18
CA ALA A 58 11.62 -9.24 2.65
C ALA A 58 11.38 -8.24 3.79
N HIS A 59 10.22 -7.59 3.81
CA HIS A 59 9.79 -6.61 4.81
C HIS A 59 8.46 -7.02 5.45
N PRO A 60 8.44 -8.09 6.28
CA PRO A 60 7.22 -8.59 6.90
C PRO A 60 6.57 -7.58 7.87
N ASP A 61 7.35 -6.62 8.37
CA ASP A 61 6.90 -5.54 9.25
C ASP A 61 6.31 -4.33 8.49
N ALA A 62 6.20 -4.42 7.16
CA ALA A 62 5.63 -3.34 6.34
C ALA A 62 4.21 -2.99 6.80
N GLU A 63 3.96 -1.70 7.02
CA GLU A 63 2.67 -1.19 7.48
C GLU A 63 1.62 -1.24 6.38
N ALA A 64 2.02 -0.98 5.13
CA ALA A 64 1.15 -1.02 3.96
C ALA A 64 1.95 -1.18 2.66
N VAL A 65 1.27 -1.68 1.62
CA VAL A 65 1.73 -1.64 0.24
C VAL A 65 0.96 -0.54 -0.49
N ILE A 66 1.67 0.35 -1.17
CA ILE A 66 1.11 1.48 -1.91
C ILE A 66 1.41 1.27 -3.39
N ILE A 67 0.35 1.21 -4.19
CA ILE A 67 0.43 0.96 -5.64
C ILE A 67 -0.13 2.17 -6.37
N GLY A 68 0.74 2.88 -7.09
CA GLY A 68 0.36 3.98 -7.98
C GLY A 68 -0.09 3.50 -9.35
N SER A 69 -1.14 4.08 -9.92
CA SER A 69 -1.47 3.95 -11.34
C SER A 69 -2.15 5.21 -11.89
N LEU A 70 -1.62 5.70 -13.01
CA LEU A 70 -2.16 6.83 -13.78
C LEU A 70 -2.77 6.39 -15.11
N ASN A 71 -2.56 5.14 -15.52
CA ASN A 71 -2.94 4.62 -16.85
C ASN A 71 -4.29 3.89 -16.89
N GLY A 72 -5.01 3.77 -15.77
CA GLY A 72 -6.36 3.17 -15.73
C GLY A 72 -6.42 1.64 -15.92
N HIS A 73 -5.32 0.99 -16.27
CA HIS A 73 -5.21 -0.47 -16.44
C HIS A 73 -4.97 -1.26 -15.16
N ILE A 74 -5.09 -0.62 -14.00
CA ILE A 74 -4.79 -1.22 -12.69
C ILE A 74 -5.58 -2.51 -12.40
N HIS A 75 -6.75 -2.69 -13.03
CA HIS A 75 -7.55 -3.91 -12.89
C HIS A 75 -6.85 -5.15 -13.45
N GLU A 76 -6.19 -5.03 -14.60
CA GLU A 76 -5.47 -6.15 -15.21
C GLU A 76 -4.19 -6.43 -14.44
N ASP A 77 -3.46 -5.37 -14.07
CA ASP A 77 -2.20 -5.45 -13.34
C ASP A 77 -2.38 -6.07 -11.93
N LEU A 78 -3.51 -5.83 -11.26
CA LEU A 78 -3.81 -6.34 -9.91
C LEU A 78 -4.64 -7.63 -9.89
N ARG A 79 -4.88 -8.27 -11.03
CA ARG A 79 -5.72 -9.48 -11.06
C ARG A 79 -5.20 -10.61 -10.14
N GLY A 80 -3.88 -10.70 -9.98
CA GLY A 80 -3.22 -11.68 -9.09
C GLY A 80 -3.15 -11.27 -7.61
N LEU A 81 -3.54 -10.04 -7.26
CA LEU A 81 -3.37 -9.50 -5.91
C LEU A 81 -4.22 -10.27 -4.88
N ALA A 82 -5.49 -10.53 -5.19
CA ALA A 82 -6.41 -11.25 -4.30
C ALA A 82 -5.87 -12.64 -3.94
N GLU A 83 -5.36 -13.37 -4.92
CA GLU A 83 -4.77 -14.70 -4.73
C GLU A 83 -3.46 -14.64 -3.94
N THR A 84 -2.63 -13.63 -4.21
CA THR A 84 -1.39 -13.36 -3.47
C THR A 84 -1.66 -13.04 -2.00
N LYS A 85 -2.70 -12.24 -1.70
CA LYS A 85 -3.14 -11.99 -0.32
C LYS A 85 -3.70 -13.24 0.33
N ARG A 86 -4.56 -14.01 -0.36
CA ARG A 86 -5.12 -15.27 0.19
C ARG A 86 -4.06 -16.33 0.48
N SER A 87 -2.96 -16.36 -0.29
CA SER A 87 -1.82 -17.25 -0.04
C SER A 87 -0.91 -16.77 1.11
N GLY A 88 -1.20 -15.63 1.73
CA GLY A 88 -0.44 -15.10 2.86
C GLY A 88 0.90 -14.46 2.47
N LYS A 89 1.12 -14.19 1.18
CA LYS A 89 2.34 -13.51 0.71
C LYS A 89 2.29 -11.99 0.92
N ILE A 90 1.09 -11.42 1.00
CA ILE A 90 0.85 -10.02 1.36
C ILE A 90 -0.09 -10.01 2.56
N ASN A 91 0.45 -9.70 3.74
CA ASN A 91 -0.27 -9.70 5.01
C ASN A 91 -0.62 -8.29 5.52
N CYS A 92 -0.21 -7.26 4.78
CA CYS A 92 -0.46 -5.86 5.09
C CYS A 92 -1.56 -5.29 4.18
N PRO A 93 -2.21 -4.19 4.60
CA PRO A 93 -3.19 -3.49 3.79
C PRO A 93 -2.57 -2.96 2.49
N VAL A 94 -3.30 -3.10 1.39
CA VAL A 94 -2.94 -2.60 0.07
C VAL A 94 -3.73 -1.35 -0.23
N VAL A 95 -2.99 -0.26 -0.42
CA VAL A 95 -3.48 1.06 -0.78
C VAL A 95 -3.19 1.28 -2.26
N VAL A 96 -4.21 1.61 -3.03
CA VAL A 96 -4.07 2.01 -4.42
C VAL A 96 -4.24 3.51 -4.51
N GLY A 97 -3.38 4.18 -5.28
CA GLY A 97 -3.55 5.60 -5.57
C GLY A 97 -3.22 6.01 -6.99
N GLY A 98 -3.52 7.26 -7.30
CA GLY A 98 -3.34 7.85 -8.63
C GLY A 98 -4.65 8.16 -9.35
N ASN A 99 -4.55 8.42 -10.65
CA ASN A 99 -5.65 8.88 -11.47
C ASN A 99 -6.39 7.68 -12.07
N LEU A 100 -7.33 7.13 -11.30
CA LEU A 100 -8.23 6.08 -11.77
C LEU A 100 -9.25 6.56 -12.82
N SER A 101 -9.22 7.84 -13.22
CA SER A 101 -10.23 8.47 -14.10
C SER A 101 -10.01 8.24 -15.61
N VAL A 102 -9.08 7.37 -16.03
CA VAL A 102 -8.88 7.07 -17.46
C VAL A 102 -9.93 6.06 -17.93
N GLY A 103 -11.15 6.56 -18.08
CA GLY A 103 -12.29 5.79 -18.55
C GLY A 103 -13.63 6.48 -18.37
N SER A 104 -13.72 7.82 -18.49
CA SER A 104 -14.95 8.63 -18.66
C SER A 104 -16.19 8.35 -17.78
N HIS A 105 -16.09 7.51 -16.76
CA HIS A 105 -17.18 7.08 -15.92
C HIS A 105 -16.63 6.94 -14.50
N LYS A 106 -16.95 7.92 -13.65
CA LYS A 106 -16.84 7.81 -12.19
C LYS A 106 -17.89 6.81 -11.69
N ASP A 107 -17.85 5.59 -12.20
CA ASP A 107 -18.79 4.54 -11.86
C ASP A 107 -18.26 3.85 -10.60
N GLY A 108 -19.09 3.79 -9.55
CA GLY A 108 -18.80 3.06 -8.32
C GLY A 108 -18.35 1.61 -8.57
N SER A 109 -18.69 1.05 -9.73
CA SER A 109 -18.24 -0.26 -10.20
C SER A 109 -16.71 -0.41 -10.31
N ALA A 110 -15.95 0.66 -10.58
CA ALA A 110 -14.49 0.58 -10.64
C ALA A 110 -13.88 0.36 -9.24
N TYR A 111 -14.39 1.09 -8.23
CA TYR A 111 -13.97 0.94 -6.84
C TYR A 111 -14.36 -0.44 -6.31
N GLU A 112 -15.58 -0.91 -6.57
CA GLU A 112 -16.03 -2.25 -6.18
C GLU A 112 -15.16 -3.35 -6.78
N ARG A 113 -14.78 -3.23 -8.06
CA ARG A 113 -13.88 -4.18 -8.72
C ARG A 113 -12.49 -4.17 -8.06
N LEU A 114 -11.94 -3.01 -7.71
CA LEU A 114 -10.64 -2.94 -7.02
C LEU A 114 -10.70 -3.61 -5.64
N HIS A 115 -11.76 -3.38 -4.88
CA HIS A 115 -11.98 -4.07 -3.61
C HIS A 115 -12.11 -5.58 -3.79
N ALA A 116 -12.81 -6.04 -4.84
CA ALA A 116 -12.92 -7.47 -5.18
C ALA A 116 -11.56 -8.09 -5.55
N LEU A 117 -10.62 -7.30 -6.08
CA LEU A 117 -9.24 -7.71 -6.35
C LEU A 117 -8.34 -7.72 -5.09
N GLY A 118 -8.86 -7.32 -3.93
CA GLY A 118 -8.13 -7.36 -2.66
C GLY A 118 -7.47 -6.04 -2.27
N VAL A 119 -7.81 -4.93 -2.93
CA VAL A 119 -7.43 -3.58 -2.50
C VAL A 119 -8.23 -3.19 -1.26
N ASP A 120 -7.56 -2.73 -0.21
CA ASP A 120 -8.21 -2.33 1.04
C ASP A 120 -8.60 -0.85 1.03
N HIS A 121 -7.73 0.00 0.48
CA HIS A 121 -7.93 1.45 0.46
C HIS A 121 -7.60 2.06 -0.90
N ILE A 122 -8.35 3.08 -1.28
CA ILE A 122 -8.15 3.80 -2.54
C ILE A 122 -7.99 5.29 -2.23
N LEU A 123 -6.86 5.87 -2.62
CA LEU A 123 -6.48 7.26 -2.38
C LEU A 123 -6.24 7.98 -3.71
N SER A 124 -7.13 8.89 -4.05
CA SER A 124 -6.95 9.74 -5.23
C SER A 124 -5.92 10.85 -5.01
N ASP A 125 -5.63 11.17 -3.75
CA ASP A 125 -4.77 12.27 -3.34
C ASP A 125 -3.63 11.77 -2.43
N PRO A 126 -2.36 12.06 -2.76
CA PRO A 126 -1.23 11.55 -1.98
C PRO A 126 -1.06 12.25 -0.62
N ASP A 127 -1.60 13.46 -0.41
CA ASP A 127 -1.48 14.15 0.89
C ASP A 127 -2.29 13.46 2.00
N GLY A 128 -3.32 12.68 1.63
CA GLY A 128 -4.07 11.84 2.57
C GLY A 128 -3.34 10.56 3.02
N LEU A 129 -2.23 10.21 2.38
CA LEU A 129 -1.53 8.95 2.60
C LEU A 129 -0.91 8.82 4.00
N PRO A 130 -0.23 9.85 4.57
CA PRO A 130 0.28 9.76 5.94
C PRO A 130 -0.84 9.54 6.97
N ALA A 131 -1.95 10.25 6.83
CA ALA A 131 -3.10 10.12 7.72
C ALA A 131 -3.74 8.71 7.64
N LEU A 132 -3.83 8.13 6.44
CA LEU A 132 -4.29 6.76 6.28
C LEU A 132 -3.34 5.76 6.97
N LEU A 133 -2.03 5.91 6.77
CA LEU A 133 -1.02 5.06 7.39
C LEU A 133 -1.06 5.17 8.92
N ASP A 134 -1.29 6.36 9.46
CA ASP A 134 -1.51 6.56 10.90
C ASP A 134 -2.75 5.84 11.41
N GLY A 135 -3.87 5.91 10.68
CA GLY A 135 -5.10 5.18 11.00
C GLY A 135 -4.92 3.66 10.97
N LEU A 136 -4.21 3.15 9.96
CA LEU A 136 -3.87 1.72 9.84
C LEU A 136 -3.02 1.24 11.02
N ARG A 137 -2.01 2.04 11.41
CA ARG A 137 -1.17 1.75 12.56
C ARG A 137 -1.97 1.73 13.86
N ALA A 138 -2.81 2.74 14.08
CA ALA A 138 -3.66 2.83 15.27
C ALA A 138 -4.61 1.64 15.38
N THR A 139 -5.17 1.18 14.26
CA THR A 139 -6.04 0.00 14.21
C THR A 139 -5.27 -1.28 14.56
N ARG A 140 -4.05 -1.44 14.03
CA ARG A 140 -3.16 -2.57 14.35
C ARG A 140 -2.74 -2.59 15.82
N ASP A 141 -2.35 -1.44 16.36
CA ASP A 141 -1.96 -1.27 17.76
C ASP A 141 -3.16 -1.53 18.70
N GLY A 142 -4.37 -1.10 18.31
CA GLY A 142 -5.61 -1.36 19.04
C GLY A 142 -6.02 -2.84 19.04
N ALA A 143 -5.91 -3.52 17.90
CA ALA A 143 -6.20 -4.96 17.79
C ALA A 143 -5.23 -5.81 18.62
N THR A 144 -3.94 -5.47 18.61
CA THR A 144 -2.92 -6.16 19.43
C THR A 144 -3.09 -5.89 20.93
N ALA A 145 -3.50 -4.68 21.33
CA ALA A 145 -3.81 -4.38 22.73
C ALA A 145 -5.04 -5.16 23.24
N SER A 146 -6.10 -5.28 22.43
CA SER A 146 -7.30 -6.02 22.81
C SER A 146 -7.03 -7.52 23.02
N LEU A 147 -6.12 -8.11 22.23
CA LEU A 147 -5.73 -9.52 22.36
C LEU A 147 -4.91 -9.80 23.63
N ARG A 148 -4.13 -8.83 24.12
CA ARG A 148 -3.31 -8.99 25.34
C ARG A 148 -4.10 -8.81 26.64
N THR A 149 -5.29 -8.23 26.59
CA THR A 149 -6.12 -7.96 27.77
C THR A 149 -7.12 -9.09 28.05
N ALA A 150 -7.31 -10.01 27.09
CA ALA A 150 -8.25 -11.13 27.18
C ALA A 150 -7.61 -12.44 27.71
N SER A 151 -6.41 -12.37 28.30
CA SER A 151 -5.68 -13.52 28.85
C SER A 151 -5.32 -13.28 30.31
#